data_AF-A0A0F9L9N7-F1
#
_entry.id   AF-A0A0F9L9N7-F1
#
_cell.length_a   1.000
_cell.length_b   1.000
_cell.length_c   1.000
_cell.angle_alpha   90.00
_cell.angle_beta   90.00
_cell.angle_gamma   90.00
#
_symmetry.space_group_name_H-M   'P 1'
#
loop_
_entity.id
_entity.type
_entity.pdbx_description
1 polymer ?
#
loop_
_entity_poly.entity_id
_entity_poly.type
_entity_poly.pdbx_seq_one_letter_code
_entity_poly.pdbx_strand_id
1 'polypeptide(L)'
;MPLLGFTGLFKRLSIVSPTGGLKSKTTSAPTVCFSNLRFGADGIEYINSIALSDTFSSSIGPWLDSGSAEDVWIEYTITGGDPGTLNGHDPGSGRLQMNADRDFGVTENVMLETHTCTFTLDFWNAAVGGALLESVQYTLRAYVQAP
;
A
#
# COMPACT_ATOMS: atom_id res chain seq x y z
N MET A 1 -1.00 -50.68 -70.25
CA MET A 1 -2.36 -50.85 -69.65
C MET A 1 -2.49 -52.31 -69.26
N PRO A 2 -2.66 -52.63 -67.96
CA PRO A 2 -3.93 -52.46 -67.25
C PRO A 2 -3.85 -51.69 -65.92
N LEU A 3 -5.03 -51.23 -65.47
CA LEU A 3 -5.37 -50.64 -64.17
C LEU A 3 -5.57 -51.73 -63.10
N LEU A 4 -5.40 -51.34 -61.81
CA LEU A 4 -6.06 -51.78 -60.55
C LEU A 4 -5.02 -51.60 -59.41
N GLY A 5 -5.26 -51.05 -58.22
CA GLY A 5 -6.46 -50.57 -57.54
C GLY A 5 -6.13 -50.50 -56.02
N PHE A 6 -6.30 -49.32 -55.44
CA PHE A 6 -6.76 -48.99 -54.07
C PHE A 6 -6.23 -49.64 -52.77
N THR A 7 -6.10 -48.73 -51.79
CA THR A 7 -6.23 -48.82 -50.32
C THR A 7 -5.05 -49.32 -49.46
N GLY A 8 -4.55 -48.45 -48.59
CA GLY A 8 -3.53 -48.79 -47.59
C GLY A 8 -3.36 -47.77 -46.46
N LEU A 9 -4.41 -47.64 -45.63
CA LEU A 9 -4.33 -47.36 -44.18
C LEU A 9 -3.65 -46.04 -43.70
N PHE A 10 -4.43 -44.95 -43.59
CA PHE A 10 -4.07 -43.87 -42.66
C PHE A 10 -4.26 -44.37 -41.22
N LYS A 11 -3.15 -44.65 -40.54
CA LYS A 11 -3.14 -44.91 -39.09
C LYS A 11 -3.49 -43.60 -38.38
N ARG A 12 -4.76 -43.43 -37.98
CA ARG A 12 -5.14 -42.36 -37.04
C ARG A 12 -4.46 -42.64 -35.71
N LEU A 13 -3.48 -41.83 -35.36
CA LEU A 13 -2.92 -41.78 -34.01
C LEU A 13 -3.96 -41.08 -33.12
N SER A 14 -4.84 -41.85 -32.49
CA SER A 14 -5.72 -41.32 -31.45
C SER A 14 -4.89 -41.11 -30.19
N ILE A 15 -4.42 -39.87 -29.98
CA ILE A 15 -3.97 -39.44 -28.66
C ILE A 15 -5.23 -39.29 -27.82
N VAL A 16 -5.51 -40.30 -27.00
CA VAL A 16 -6.40 -40.14 -25.86
C VAL A 16 -5.64 -39.25 -24.88
N SER A 17 -5.87 -37.94 -24.94
CA SER A 17 -5.47 -37.06 -23.85
C SER A 17 -6.17 -37.55 -22.60
N PRO A 18 -5.45 -37.94 -21.54
CA PRO A 18 -6.11 -38.21 -20.27
C PRO A 18 -6.81 -36.92 -19.86
N THR A 19 -8.13 -37.01 -19.68
CA THR A 19 -8.99 -36.04 -18.98
C THR A 19 -8.60 -36.00 -17.50
N GLY A 20 -7.33 -35.71 -17.22
CA GLY A 20 -6.91 -35.15 -15.96
C GLY A 20 -7.16 -33.66 -16.07
N GLY A 21 -8.26 -33.18 -15.48
CA GLY A 21 -8.50 -31.76 -15.36
C GLY A 21 -7.27 -31.11 -14.73
N LEU A 22 -6.46 -30.45 -15.54
CA LEU A 22 -5.59 -29.40 -15.08
C LEU A 22 -6.54 -28.37 -14.47
N LYS A 23 -6.79 -28.48 -13.16
CA LYS A 23 -7.18 -27.31 -12.39
C LYS A 23 -6.01 -26.38 -12.59
N SER A 24 -6.18 -25.42 -13.51
CA SER A 24 -5.42 -24.19 -13.48
C SER A 24 -5.56 -23.72 -12.04
N LYS A 25 -4.54 -23.94 -11.23
CA LYS A 25 -4.38 -23.15 -10.02
C LYS A 25 -4.11 -21.78 -10.61
N THR A 26 -5.18 -21.02 -10.79
CA THR A 26 -5.07 -19.59 -10.98
C THR A 26 -4.41 -19.15 -9.69
N THR A 27 -3.08 -19.09 -9.70
CA THR A 27 -2.34 -18.30 -8.74
C THR A 27 -2.80 -16.89 -9.04
N SER A 28 -3.90 -16.48 -8.41
CA SER A 28 -4.28 -15.08 -8.36
C SER A 28 -3.02 -14.35 -7.93
N ALA A 29 -2.49 -13.51 -8.81
CA ALA A 29 -1.37 -12.68 -8.43
C ALA A 29 -1.78 -11.91 -7.17
N PRO A 30 -0.90 -11.75 -6.17
CA PRO A 30 -1.21 -10.95 -5.00
C PRO A 30 -1.67 -9.56 -5.44
N THR A 31 -2.86 -9.17 -5.01
CA THR A 31 -3.31 -7.78 -5.14
C THR A 31 -2.48 -6.96 -4.18
N VAL A 32 -1.79 -5.92 -4.70
CA VAL A 32 -1.02 -5.01 -3.84
C VAL A 32 -1.97 -4.32 -2.89
N CYS A 33 -1.70 -4.44 -1.60
CA CYS A 33 -2.46 -3.82 -0.52
C CYS A 33 -1.66 -2.61 -0.01
N PHE A 34 -2.34 -1.51 0.31
CA PHE A 34 -1.69 -0.29 0.78
C PHE A 34 -2.43 0.32 1.97
N SER A 35 -1.69 1.02 2.83
CA SER A 35 -2.22 1.84 3.92
C SER A 35 -1.45 3.16 3.91
N ASN A 36 -2.17 4.28 3.99
CA ASN A 36 -1.60 5.62 3.78
C ASN A 36 -2.15 6.62 4.80
N LEU A 37 -1.29 7.54 5.22
CA LEU A 37 -1.64 8.75 5.96
C LEU A 37 -1.18 9.94 5.12
N ARG A 38 -2.10 10.83 4.77
CA ARG A 38 -1.84 12.08 4.08
C ARG A 38 -2.21 13.24 4.97
N PHE A 39 -1.35 14.25 5.04
CA PHE A 39 -1.75 15.58 5.44
C PHE A 39 -1.77 16.48 4.22
N GLY A 40 -2.93 17.04 3.91
CA GLY A 40 -3.06 18.03 2.85
C GLY A 40 -2.38 19.35 3.22
N ALA A 41 -2.01 20.14 2.23
CA ALA A 41 -1.54 21.51 2.44
C ALA A 41 -2.62 22.41 3.08
N ASP A 42 -3.89 21.99 3.06
CA ASP A 42 -5.02 22.61 3.75
C ASP A 42 -5.13 22.21 5.23
N GLY A 43 -4.24 21.34 5.71
CA GLY A 43 -4.21 20.82 7.08
C GLY A 43 -5.11 19.61 7.31
N ILE A 44 -5.89 19.17 6.32
CA ILE A 44 -6.77 18.03 6.52
C ILE A 44 -5.93 16.74 6.54
N GLU A 45 -6.13 15.95 7.58
CA GLU A 45 -5.59 14.61 7.71
C GLU A 45 -6.51 13.62 6.99
N TYR A 46 -5.95 12.76 6.15
CA TYR A 46 -6.63 11.66 5.49
C TYR A 46 -5.90 10.36 5.82
N ILE A 47 -6.57 9.42 6.47
CA ILE A 47 -5.97 8.14 6.84
C ILE A 47 -6.77 6.96 6.30
N ASN A 48 -6.04 6.01 5.74
CA ASN A 48 -6.47 4.66 5.46
C ASN A 48 -5.55 3.71 6.22
N SER A 49 -5.97 3.28 7.41
CA SER A 49 -5.13 2.50 8.31
C SER A 49 -5.18 0.99 8.06
N ILE A 50 -6.07 0.51 7.19
CA ILE A 50 -6.27 -0.93 6.92
C ILE A 50 -6.49 -1.21 5.43
N ALA A 51 -5.56 -1.98 4.88
CA ALA A 51 -5.34 -2.37 3.49
C ALA A 51 -6.47 -3.08 2.70
N LEU A 52 -7.66 -3.28 3.26
CA LEU A 52 -8.77 -3.90 2.53
C LEU A 52 -9.79 -2.90 1.97
N SER A 53 -9.64 -1.62 2.28
CA SER A 53 -10.59 -0.62 1.83
C SER A 53 -9.88 0.52 1.13
N ASP A 54 -10.49 1.09 0.09
CA ASP A 54 -10.11 2.39 -0.46
C ASP A 54 -10.75 3.55 0.34
N THR A 55 -11.23 3.25 1.55
CA THR A 55 -11.96 4.21 2.37
C THR A 55 -10.98 5.01 3.20
N PHE A 56 -11.01 6.33 3.04
CA PHE A 56 -10.26 7.25 3.89
C PHE A 56 -11.20 7.84 4.94
N SER A 57 -10.75 7.90 6.19
CA SER A 57 -11.32 8.83 7.16
C SER A 57 -10.55 10.14 7.13
N SER A 58 -11.25 11.26 7.29
CA SER A 58 -10.65 12.58 7.38
C SER A 58 -10.86 13.22 8.75
N SER A 59 -9.84 13.91 9.25
CA SER A 59 -9.87 14.65 10.51
C SER A 59 -9.08 15.96 10.41
N ILE A 60 -9.31 16.84 11.38
CA ILE A 60 -8.51 18.03 11.65
C ILE A 60 -8.02 17.87 13.09
N GLY A 61 -6.71 17.90 13.29
CA GLY A 61 -6.11 17.74 14.61
C GLY A 61 -6.00 19.06 15.38
N PRO A 62 -5.92 19.02 16.72
CA PRO A 62 -5.74 20.22 17.57
C PRO A 62 -4.52 21.07 17.22
N TRP A 63 -3.48 20.48 16.63
CA TRP A 63 -2.29 21.20 16.15
C TRP A 63 -2.63 22.37 15.19
N LEU A 64 -3.75 22.31 14.44
CA LEU A 64 -4.21 23.39 13.57
C LEU A 64 -4.92 24.53 14.31
N ASP A 65 -5.37 24.34 15.56
CA ASP A 65 -5.97 25.43 16.34
C ASP A 65 -4.96 26.56 16.62
N SER A 66 -3.66 26.29 16.42
CA SER A 66 -2.56 27.24 16.61
C SER A 66 -2.28 28.15 15.42
N GLY A 67 -2.86 27.91 14.23
CA GLY A 67 -2.61 28.73 13.04
C GLY A 67 -2.90 28.04 11.70
N SER A 68 -2.28 28.55 10.62
CA SER A 68 -2.37 27.93 9.30
C SER A 68 -1.56 26.63 9.25
N ALA A 69 -1.96 25.68 8.40
CA ALA A 69 -1.13 24.51 8.10
C ALA A 69 0.27 24.94 7.61
N GLU A 70 0.36 26.00 6.81
CA GLU A 70 1.64 26.53 6.33
C GLU A 70 2.56 27.03 7.46
N ASP A 71 2.06 27.27 8.67
CA ASP A 71 2.84 27.65 9.84
C ASP A 71 3.29 26.46 10.69
N VAL A 72 3.09 25.22 10.20
CA VAL A 72 3.39 23.99 10.92
C VAL A 72 4.52 23.21 10.23
N TRP A 73 5.47 22.72 11.03
CA TRP A 73 6.37 21.65 10.62
C TRP A 73 5.86 20.32 11.16
N ILE A 74 5.98 19.27 10.36
CA ILE A 74 5.84 17.89 10.84
C ILE A 74 7.19 17.19 10.82
N GLU A 75 7.44 16.38 11.82
CA GLU A 75 8.62 15.50 11.89
C GLU A 75 8.15 14.12 12.35
N TYR A 76 8.60 13.08 11.66
CA TYR A 76 8.23 11.71 12.03
C TYR A 76 9.43 10.95 12.58
N THR A 77 9.14 10.06 13.53
CA THR A 77 10.09 9.07 14.03
C THR A 77 9.44 7.70 13.98
N ILE A 78 10.06 6.75 13.28
CA ILE A 78 9.63 5.35 13.30
C ILE A 78 9.90 4.79 14.71
N THR A 79 8.85 4.24 15.32
CA THR A 79 8.89 3.70 16.69
C THR A 79 8.67 2.19 16.73
N GLY A 80 8.23 1.56 15.64
CA GLY A 80 8.12 0.11 15.56
C GLY A 80 7.39 -0.40 14.31
N GLY A 81 6.96 -1.66 14.39
CA GLY A 81 6.33 -2.39 13.29
C GLY A 81 7.24 -3.49 12.72
N ASP A 82 6.70 -4.27 11.80
CA ASP A 82 7.41 -5.33 11.08
C ASP A 82 7.08 -5.18 9.58
N PRO A 83 8.04 -4.79 8.73
CA PRO A 83 9.46 -4.56 9.01
C PRO A 83 9.76 -3.19 9.68
N GLY A 84 8.73 -2.40 10.01
CA GLY A 84 8.92 -1.13 10.74
C GLY A 84 9.54 -0.04 9.87
N THR A 85 9.09 0.08 8.62
CA THR A 85 9.54 1.11 7.68
C THR A 85 8.40 1.64 6.84
N LEU A 86 8.51 2.87 6.36
CA LEU A 86 7.66 3.34 5.26
C LEU A 86 8.26 2.82 3.96
N ASN A 87 7.47 2.12 3.15
CA ASN A 87 7.92 1.52 1.87
C ASN A 87 7.03 1.86 0.67
N GLY A 88 5.90 2.54 0.89
CA GLY A 88 5.02 3.05 -0.16
C GLY A 88 5.30 4.52 -0.47
N HIS A 89 5.16 5.36 0.55
CA HIS A 89 5.46 6.80 0.49
C HIS A 89 6.22 7.22 1.75
N ASP A 90 7.33 7.93 1.56
CA ASP A 90 8.14 8.49 2.63
C ASP A 90 8.48 9.93 2.22
N PRO A 91 8.03 10.95 2.98
CA PRO A 91 8.25 12.33 2.59
C PRO A 91 9.67 12.82 2.94
N GLY A 92 10.50 11.96 3.55
CA GLY A 92 11.88 12.25 3.93
C GLY A 92 12.05 12.63 5.40
N SER A 93 13.29 12.58 5.88
CA SER A 93 13.64 12.83 7.28
C SER A 93 13.65 14.31 7.67
N GLY A 94 13.43 14.60 8.96
CA GLY A 94 13.54 15.92 9.56
C GLY A 94 12.22 16.70 9.56
N ARG A 95 12.30 18.00 9.84
CA ARG A 95 11.14 18.89 9.86
C ARG A 95 10.71 19.28 8.45
N LEU A 96 9.48 18.92 8.10
CA LEU A 96 8.86 19.18 6.81
C LEU A 96 7.80 20.26 6.95
N GLN A 97 7.88 21.31 6.15
CA GLN A 97 6.83 22.33 6.09
C GLN A 97 5.52 21.76 5.55
N MET A 98 4.42 22.09 6.21
CA MET A 98 3.05 21.79 5.80
C MET A 98 2.52 22.79 4.76
N ASN A 99 3.33 23.08 3.73
CA ASN A 99 2.99 23.92 2.58
C ASN A 99 2.75 23.12 1.28
N ALA A 100 2.72 21.80 1.40
CA ALA A 100 2.48 20.82 0.36
C ALA A 100 1.98 19.53 1.01
N ASP A 101 1.32 18.67 0.24
CA ASP A 101 0.85 17.39 0.74
C ASP A 101 2.01 16.52 1.24
N ARG A 102 1.80 15.86 2.39
CA ARG A 102 2.75 14.96 3.03
C ARG A 102 2.13 13.58 3.17
N ASP A 103 2.70 12.63 2.46
CA ASP A 103 2.22 11.25 2.38
C ASP A 103 3.16 10.29 3.11
N PHE A 104 2.60 9.44 3.96
CA PHE A 104 3.28 8.36 4.69
C PHE A 104 2.57 7.06 4.37
N GLY A 105 3.25 6.12 3.71
CA GLY A 105 2.62 4.95 3.14
C GLY A 105 3.38 3.66 3.38
N VAL A 106 2.63 2.59 3.63
CA VAL A 106 3.10 1.21 3.57
C VAL A 106 2.36 0.44 2.49
N THR A 107 3.06 -0.46 1.83
CA THR A 107 2.51 -1.37 0.81
C THR A 107 2.97 -2.79 1.07
N GLU A 108 2.11 -3.76 0.73
CA GLU A 108 2.42 -5.18 0.79
C GLU A 108 1.95 -5.85 -0.49
N ASN A 109 2.80 -6.69 -1.08
CA ASN A 109 2.53 -7.45 -2.29
C ASN A 109 2.86 -8.94 -2.15
N VAL A 110 3.29 -9.39 -0.98
CA VAL A 110 3.57 -10.79 -0.70
C VAL A 110 2.39 -11.43 0.00
N MET A 111 1.93 -12.56 -0.55
CA MET A 111 0.80 -13.32 0.00
C MET A 111 1.08 -13.76 1.44
N LEU A 112 0.09 -13.59 2.33
CA LEU A 112 0.15 -13.97 3.75
C LEU A 112 1.20 -13.20 4.57
N GLU A 113 1.82 -12.18 4.00
CA GLU A 113 2.68 -11.26 4.74
C GLU A 113 1.92 -10.00 5.16
N THR A 114 2.53 -9.26 6.08
CA THR A 114 2.02 -8.02 6.61
C THR A 114 3.18 -7.05 6.71
N HIS A 115 2.99 -5.86 6.15
CA HIS A 115 3.86 -4.73 6.36
C HIS A 115 3.20 -3.76 7.34
N THR A 116 3.79 -3.62 8.53
CA THR A 116 3.34 -2.70 9.56
C THR A 116 4.42 -1.67 9.84
N CYS A 117 4.03 -0.40 9.93
CA CYS A 117 4.88 0.68 10.39
C CYS A 117 4.14 1.48 11.46
N THR A 118 4.75 1.59 12.63
CA THR A 118 4.32 2.49 13.71
C THR A 118 5.31 3.63 13.80
N PHE A 119 4.80 4.86 13.79
CA PHE A 119 5.61 6.06 13.89
C PHE A 119 4.88 7.12 14.71
N THR A 120 5.66 8.01 15.31
CA THR A 120 5.16 9.21 15.97
C THR A 120 5.36 10.39 15.02
N LEU A 121 4.32 11.22 14.88
CA LEU A 121 4.38 12.52 14.22
C LEU A 121 4.34 13.62 15.27
N ASP A 122 5.38 14.44 15.26
CA ASP A 122 5.47 15.65 16.06
C ASP A 122 5.13 16.86 15.19
N PHE A 123 4.17 17.66 15.64
CA PHE A 123 3.73 18.89 15.00
C PHE A 123 4.37 20.07 15.73
N TRP A 124 5.05 20.94 14.99
CA TRP A 124 5.80 22.07 15.54
C TRP A 124 5.30 23.38 14.95
N ASN A 125 5.18 24.42 15.77
CA ASN A 125 4.86 25.76 15.33
C ASN A 125 6.08 26.41 14.67
N ALA A 126 6.10 26.43 13.34
CA ALA A 126 7.18 27.01 12.54
C ALA A 126 7.24 28.54 12.71
N ALA A 127 6.08 29.21 12.79
CA ALA A 127 5.98 30.67 12.86
C ALA A 127 6.69 31.28 14.09
N VAL A 128 6.75 30.55 15.20
CA VAL A 128 7.40 31.01 16.45
C VAL A 128 8.74 30.31 16.74
N GLY A 129 9.32 29.62 15.76
CA GLY A 129 10.67 29.03 15.87
C GLY A 129 10.72 27.58 16.37
N GLY A 130 9.61 26.84 16.29
CA GLY A 130 9.58 25.40 16.49
C GLY A 130 9.19 24.95 17.89
N ALA A 131 8.19 25.59 18.51
CA ALA A 131 7.56 25.05 19.72
C ALA A 131 6.72 23.82 19.38
N LEU A 132 6.79 22.75 20.17
CA LEU A 132 5.97 21.55 19.96
C LEU A 132 4.50 21.89 20.24
N LEU A 133 3.63 21.57 19.29
CA LEU A 133 2.18 21.72 19.36
C LEU A 133 1.52 20.43 19.85
N GLU A 134 1.85 19.33 19.21
CA GLU A 134 1.23 18.03 19.42
C GLU A 134 2.18 16.89 19.02
N SER A 135 1.98 15.71 19.60
CA SER A 135 2.67 14.47 19.24
C SER A 135 1.65 13.35 19.16
N VAL A 136 1.52 12.73 17.99
CA VAL A 136 0.49 11.70 17.72
C VAL A 136 1.15 10.45 17.18
N GLN A 137 0.78 9.29 17.71
CA GLN A 137 1.24 8.00 17.20
C GLN A 137 0.26 7.45 16.15
N TYR A 138 0.82 7.02 15.03
CA TYR A 138 0.11 6.38 13.94
C TYR A 138 0.64 4.96 13.72
N THR A 139 -0.25 4.06 13.29
CA THR A 139 0.11 2.73 12.82
C THR A 139 -0.55 2.50 11.47
N LEU A 140 0.28 2.26 10.45
CA LEU A 140 -0.15 1.88 9.11
C LEU A 140 0.11 0.39 8.90
N ARG A 141 -0.86 -0.30 8.30
CA ARG A 141 -0.80 -1.74 8.09
C ARG A 141 -1.31 -2.14 6.71
N ALA A 142 -0.41 -2.68 5.89
CA ALA A 142 -0.72 -3.35 4.65
C ALA A 142 -0.62 -4.88 4.83
N TYR A 143 -1.56 -5.65 4.31
CA TYR A 143 -1.48 -7.12 4.32
C TYR A 143 -2.26 -7.70 3.15
N VAL A 144 -1.72 -8.74 2.53
CA VAL A 144 -2.36 -9.41 1.38
C VAL A 144 -3.03 -10.70 1.88
N GLN A 145 -4.35 -10.77 1.74
CA GLN A 145 -5.11 -12.00 2.04
C GLN A 145 -4.94 -13.02 0.92
N ALA A 146 -4.88 -14.30 1.30
CA ALA A 146 -5.06 -15.38 0.33
C ALA A 146 -6.51 -15.34 -0.22
N PRO A 147 -6.70 -15.68 -1.51
CA PRO A 147 -8.03 -15.77 -2.12
C PRO A 147 -8.91 -16.86 -1.50
#